data_AF-A0A9E5J8H0-F1
#
_entry.id   AF-A0A9E5J8H0-F1
#
_cell.length_a   1.000
_cell.length_b   1.000
_cell.length_c   1.000
_cell.angle_alpha   90.00
_cell.angle_beta   90.00
_cell.angle_gamma   90.00
#
_symmetry.space_group_name_H-M   'P 1'
#
loop_
_entity.id
_entity.type
_entity.pdbx_description
1 polymer ?
#
loop_
_entity_poly.entity_id
_entity_poly.type
_entity_poly.pdbx_seq_one_letter_code
_entity_poly.pdbx_strand_id
1 'polypeptide(L)'
;MSTFASSRETTEGTIYSVTGGDWDQVASEIGSAKEERVVVNMGPQHPSTHGVLRLMLELEGETITELRCGIGYLHTGIEKNTEFRTWTQGVTFVTRMDYLSPLFNETTYCLGVEKLLGITNDVPERASVIRVMMMEFNRISSHMVALGTGALELGAITPMFFAFREREKVLDVFEKVSGLRMNMAYIRPGGVAQDLPEGT
;
A
#
# COMPACT_ATOMS: atom_id res chain seq x y z
N MET A 1 2.95 -32.76 31.93
CA MET A 1 1.97 -31.73 31.51
C MET A 1 1.81 -31.89 30.01
N SER A 2 0.59 -32.08 29.54
CA SER A 2 0.23 -32.51 28.18
C SER A 2 1.09 -31.88 27.08
N THR A 3 1.85 -32.71 26.37
CA THR A 3 2.80 -32.35 25.32
C THR A 3 2.16 -32.33 23.92
N PHE A 4 0.83 -32.37 23.84
CA PHE A 4 0.08 -32.42 22.59
C PHE A 4 -0.39 -31.03 22.17
N ALA A 5 -0.31 -30.73 20.87
CA ALA A 5 -0.99 -29.59 20.28
C ALA A 5 -2.49 -29.66 20.59
N SER A 6 -3.12 -28.53 20.91
CA SER A 6 -4.56 -28.52 21.15
C SER A 6 -5.29 -28.74 19.82
N SER A 7 -5.80 -29.95 19.62
CA SER A 7 -6.76 -30.25 18.55
C SER A 7 -8.16 -29.90 19.03
N ARG A 8 -8.99 -29.38 18.12
CA ARG A 8 -10.43 -29.22 18.35
C ARG A 8 -11.17 -29.96 17.25
N GLU A 9 -11.92 -30.98 17.63
CA GLU A 9 -12.89 -31.61 16.74
C GLU A 9 -14.07 -30.66 16.53
N THR A 10 -14.38 -30.42 15.25
CA THR A 10 -15.57 -29.68 14.83
C THR A 10 -16.40 -30.56 13.91
N THR A 11 -17.64 -30.17 13.66
CA THR A 11 -18.55 -30.87 12.73
C THR A 11 -18.05 -30.90 11.27
N GLU A 12 -16.98 -30.18 10.95
CA GLU A 12 -16.39 -30.07 9.61
C GLU A 12 -14.97 -30.66 9.50
N GLY A 13 -14.46 -31.27 10.59
CA GLY A 13 -13.14 -31.91 10.61
C GLY A 13 -12.25 -31.50 11.78
N THR A 14 -11.01 -32.01 11.77
CA THR A 14 -10.00 -31.81 12.81
C THR A 14 -9.13 -30.60 12.47
N ILE A 15 -9.18 -29.55 13.31
CA ILE A 15 -8.39 -28.32 13.12
C ILE A 15 -7.07 -28.46 13.89
N TYR A 16 -5.94 -28.36 13.17
CA TYR A 16 -4.60 -28.33 13.75
C TYR A 16 -4.09 -26.89 13.85
N SER A 17 -3.87 -26.41 15.07
CA SER A 17 -3.25 -25.10 15.32
C SER A 17 -1.77 -25.28 15.61
N VAL A 18 -0.90 -24.94 14.66
CA VAL A 18 0.55 -25.08 14.80
C VAL A 18 1.19 -23.72 15.03
N THR A 19 1.58 -23.43 16.27
CA THR A 19 2.53 -22.36 16.61
C THR A 19 3.74 -22.97 17.31
N GLY A 20 4.89 -22.92 16.64
CA GLY A 20 6.22 -23.15 17.23
C GLY A 20 6.50 -24.56 17.75
N GLY A 21 7.16 -25.39 16.94
CA GLY A 21 7.89 -26.58 17.39
C GLY A 21 7.58 -27.87 16.63
N ASP A 22 8.66 -28.46 16.09
CA ASP A 22 8.85 -29.76 15.41
C ASP A 22 7.87 -30.19 14.31
N TRP A 23 8.21 -29.77 13.09
CA TRP A 23 7.40 -29.84 11.87
C TRP A 23 7.39 -31.24 11.20
N ASP A 24 8.33 -32.12 11.53
CA ASP A 24 8.47 -33.43 10.89
C ASP A 24 7.37 -34.43 11.30
N GLN A 25 6.82 -34.31 12.51
CA GLN A 25 5.70 -35.15 12.97
C GLN A 25 4.37 -34.76 12.33
N VAL A 26 4.13 -33.46 12.14
CA VAL A 26 2.90 -32.92 11.52
C VAL A 26 2.79 -33.33 10.05
N ALA A 27 3.91 -33.33 9.32
CA ALA A 27 3.95 -33.80 7.93
C ALA A 27 3.61 -35.31 7.80
N SER A 28 3.95 -36.12 8.82
CA SER A 28 3.71 -37.56 8.81
C SER A 28 2.26 -37.95 9.13
N GLU A 29 1.54 -37.16 9.93
CA GLU A 29 0.16 -37.46 10.31
C GLU A 29 -0.86 -37.03 9.23
N ILE A 30 -0.57 -35.96 8.49
CA ILE A 30 -1.45 -35.42 7.43
C ILE A 30 -1.57 -36.39 6.23
N GLY A 31 -0.48 -37.09 5.87
CA GLY A 31 -0.50 -38.05 4.74
C GLY A 31 -1.41 -39.28 4.93
N SER A 32 -2.07 -39.41 6.10
CA SER A 32 -2.96 -40.53 6.42
C SER A 32 -4.47 -40.21 6.31
N ALA A 33 -4.86 -38.93 6.21
CA ALA A 33 -6.27 -38.52 6.16
C ALA A 33 -6.69 -38.14 4.73
N LYS A 34 -7.65 -38.89 4.17
CA LYS A 34 -8.08 -38.84 2.76
C LYS A 34 -8.86 -37.58 2.33
N GLU A 35 -8.90 -36.53 3.15
CA GLU A 35 -9.45 -35.20 2.83
C GLU A 35 -8.50 -34.15 3.42
N GLU A 36 -7.45 -33.81 2.68
CA GLU A 36 -6.36 -32.91 3.13
C GLU A 36 -6.80 -31.44 3.06
N ARG A 37 -7.49 -30.96 4.10
CA ARG A 37 -7.58 -29.51 4.35
C ARG A 37 -6.30 -29.03 5.01
N VAL A 38 -5.56 -28.18 4.30
CA VAL A 38 -4.28 -27.62 4.78
C VAL A 38 -4.45 -26.15 5.12
N VAL A 39 -4.06 -25.76 6.34
CA VAL A 39 -4.03 -24.35 6.73
C VAL A 39 -2.61 -23.81 6.59
N VAL A 40 -2.42 -22.83 5.70
CA VAL A 40 -1.13 -22.16 5.44
C VAL A 40 -1.16 -20.74 6.00
N ASN A 41 -0.21 -20.43 6.87
CA ASN A 41 -0.01 -19.08 7.41
C ASN A 41 1.15 -18.39 6.68
N MET A 42 0.83 -17.51 5.74
CA MET A 42 1.81 -16.67 5.06
C MET A 42 2.08 -15.43 5.90
N GLY A 43 3.32 -15.33 6.40
CA GLY A 43 3.75 -14.29 7.32
C GLY A 43 3.80 -12.90 6.68
N PRO A 44 3.82 -11.83 7.49
CA PRO A 44 3.69 -10.44 7.03
C PRO A 44 4.83 -9.93 6.12
N GLN A 45 5.92 -10.68 6.00
CA GLN A 45 7.12 -10.33 5.22
C GLN A 45 7.55 -11.42 4.23
N HIS A 46 6.85 -12.56 4.17
CA HIS A 46 7.31 -13.73 3.39
C HIS A 46 6.14 -14.48 2.73
N PRO A 47 6.23 -14.86 1.43
CA PRO A 47 7.20 -14.45 0.41
C PRO A 47 6.70 -13.23 -0.37
N SER A 48 7.50 -12.16 -0.36
CA SER A 48 7.52 -11.10 -1.39
C SER A 48 6.26 -10.28 -1.66
N THR A 49 5.22 -10.26 -0.81
CA THR A 49 4.14 -9.30 -1.01
C THR A 49 4.69 -7.87 -0.94
N HIS A 50 4.50 -7.05 -1.98
CA HIS A 50 4.95 -5.65 -2.07
C HIS A 50 4.40 -4.67 -1.00
N GLY A 51 3.85 -5.21 0.09
CA GLY A 51 3.45 -4.54 1.31
C GLY A 51 3.48 -5.53 2.49
N VAL A 52 3.15 -5.03 3.68
CA VAL A 52 3.11 -5.85 4.88
C VAL A 52 1.70 -6.42 5.04
N LEU A 53 1.52 -7.68 4.68
CA LEU A 53 0.22 -8.36 4.71
C LEU A 53 0.38 -9.78 5.23
N ARG A 54 -0.42 -10.17 6.23
CA ARG A 54 -0.50 -11.55 6.70
C ARG A 54 -1.71 -12.22 6.07
N LEU A 55 -1.55 -13.43 5.54
CA LEU A 55 -2.63 -14.23 4.99
C LEU A 55 -2.73 -15.57 5.72
N MET A 56 -3.93 -15.92 6.18
CA MET A 56 -4.25 -17.27 6.63
C MET A 56 -5.12 -17.91 5.54
N LEU A 57 -4.60 -18.95 4.91
CA LEU A 57 -5.21 -19.64 3.79
C LEU A 57 -5.68 -21.02 4.25
N GLU A 58 -6.91 -21.37 3.95
CA GLU A 58 -7.39 -22.75 3.98
C GLU A 58 -7.37 -23.28 2.54
N LEU A 59 -6.70 -24.41 2.36
CA LEU A 59 -6.44 -25.02 1.07
C LEU A 59 -7.05 -26.42 1.02
N GLU A 60 -7.65 -26.74 -0.13
CA GLU A 60 -7.99 -28.09 -0.53
C GLU A 60 -7.22 -28.39 -1.82
N GLY A 61 -6.11 -29.12 -1.69
CA GLY A 61 -5.13 -29.28 -2.77
C GLY A 61 -4.55 -27.93 -3.22
N GLU A 62 -4.74 -27.59 -4.49
CA GLU A 62 -4.29 -26.31 -5.09
C GLU A 62 -5.35 -25.19 -5.02
N THR A 63 -6.54 -25.48 -4.47
CA THR A 63 -7.65 -24.51 -4.41
C THR A 63 -7.72 -23.85 -3.04
N ILE A 64 -7.79 -22.52 -3.00
CA ILE A 64 -8.04 -21.75 -1.78
C ILE A 64 -9.55 -21.78 -1.49
N THR A 65 -9.96 -22.36 -0.36
CA THR A 65 -11.36 -22.44 0.07
C THR A 65 -11.75 -21.27 0.97
N GLU A 66 -10.84 -20.84 1.86
CA GLU A 66 -11.01 -19.66 2.71
C GLU A 66 -9.71 -18.84 2.78
N LEU A 67 -9.84 -17.52 2.84
CA LEU A 67 -8.72 -16.59 3.01
C LEU A 67 -9.08 -15.53 4.04
N ARG A 68 -8.22 -15.39 5.07
CA ARG A 68 -8.33 -14.32 6.08
C ARG A 68 -7.11 -13.40 6.02
N CYS A 69 -7.37 -12.12 5.79
CA CYS A 69 -6.34 -11.07 5.76
C CYS A 69 -6.10 -10.48 7.15
N GLY A 70 -4.87 -10.54 7.62
CA GLY A 70 -4.37 -9.73 8.73
C GLY A 70 -3.77 -8.43 8.21
N ILE A 71 -4.48 -7.32 8.42
CA ILE A 71 -4.04 -5.96 8.09
C ILE A 71 -3.74 -5.14 9.35
N GLY A 72 -3.19 -3.94 9.19
CA GLY A 72 -2.95 -3.00 10.31
C GLY A 72 -1.49 -2.95 10.79
N TYR A 73 -0.60 -3.76 10.24
CA TYR A 73 0.84 -3.71 10.55
C TYR A 73 1.52 -2.38 10.19
N LEU A 74 0.92 -1.62 9.27
CA LEU A 74 1.36 -0.27 8.87
C LEU A 74 0.39 0.83 9.37
N HIS A 75 -0.42 0.55 10.38
CA HIS A 75 -1.28 1.58 10.97
C HIS A 75 -0.43 2.62 11.70
N THR A 76 -0.32 3.82 11.11
CA THR A 76 0.50 4.94 11.62
C THR A 76 -0.33 6.01 12.33
N GLY A 77 -1.65 5.85 12.41
CA GLY A 77 -2.55 6.79 13.09
C GLY A 77 -2.63 8.17 12.42
N ILE A 78 -2.54 8.25 11.09
CA ILE A 78 -2.59 9.53 10.34
C ILE A 78 -3.84 10.34 10.70
N GLU A 79 -5.01 9.71 10.72
CA GLU A 79 -6.28 10.35 11.08
C GLU A 79 -6.23 10.99 12.47
N LYS A 80 -5.73 10.25 13.47
CA LYS A 80 -5.61 10.77 14.83
C LYS A 80 -4.61 11.92 14.92
N ASN A 81 -3.50 11.83 14.20
CA ASN A 81 -2.52 12.91 14.16
C ASN A 81 -3.11 14.18 13.53
N THR A 82 -3.93 14.05 12.49
CA THR A 82 -4.54 15.22 11.83
C THR A 82 -5.47 16.03 12.73
N GLU A 83 -6.08 15.44 13.76
CA GLU A 83 -6.88 16.17 14.76
C GLU A 83 -6.07 17.22 15.54
N PHE A 84 -4.77 16.99 15.73
CA PHE A 84 -3.88 17.87 16.50
C PHE A 84 -2.98 18.74 15.61
N ARG A 85 -3.31 18.87 14.32
CA ARG A 85 -2.51 19.62 13.34
C ARG A 85 -3.36 20.68 12.68
N THR A 86 -2.71 21.76 12.27
CA THR A 86 -3.39 22.78 11.47
C THR A 86 -3.74 22.21 10.09
N TRP A 87 -4.72 22.81 9.41
CA TRP A 87 -5.12 22.37 8.07
C TRP A 87 -3.94 22.32 7.09
N THR A 88 -3.03 23.29 7.15
CA THR A 88 -1.79 23.34 6.36
C THR A 88 -0.78 22.26 6.76
N GLN A 89 -0.66 21.93 8.04
CA GLN A 89 0.18 20.83 8.51
C GLN A 89 -0.42 19.46 8.16
N GLY A 90 -1.75 19.32 8.08
CA GLY A 90 -2.40 18.06 7.72
C GLY A 90 -1.97 17.53 6.35
N VAL A 91 -1.65 18.42 5.40
CA VAL A 91 -1.10 18.06 4.07
C VAL A 91 0.14 17.17 4.17
N THR A 92 1.04 17.44 5.13
CA THR A 92 2.30 16.69 5.26
C THR A 92 2.11 15.29 5.84
N PHE A 93 0.92 15.02 6.39
CA PHE A 93 0.52 13.69 6.86
C PHE A 93 -0.25 12.93 5.77
N VAL A 94 -1.24 13.56 5.12
CA VAL A 94 -2.06 12.89 4.09
C VAL A 94 -1.25 12.47 2.87
N THR A 95 -0.17 13.19 2.54
CA THR A 95 0.77 12.81 1.46
C THR A 95 1.34 11.39 1.63
N ARG A 96 1.36 10.87 2.86
CA ARG A 96 1.93 9.56 3.21
C ARG A 96 0.91 8.41 3.21
N MET A 97 -0.37 8.68 2.96
CA MET A 97 -1.44 7.66 2.97
C MET A 97 -1.25 6.65 1.83
N ASP A 98 -1.28 7.13 0.59
CA ASP A 98 -0.79 6.42 -0.60
C ASP A 98 0.54 7.04 -1.02
N TYR A 99 1.63 6.35 -0.70
CA TYR A 99 2.99 6.80 -1.00
C TYR A 99 3.36 6.70 -2.49
N LEU A 100 2.57 5.99 -3.31
CA LEU A 100 2.73 5.97 -4.77
C LEU A 100 2.01 7.13 -5.43
N SER A 101 0.93 7.63 -4.82
CA SER A 101 0.11 8.72 -5.34
C SER A 101 -0.04 9.91 -4.37
N PRO A 102 1.06 10.46 -3.79
CA PRO A 102 1.00 11.50 -2.77
C PRO A 102 0.23 12.74 -3.19
N LEU A 103 0.36 13.18 -4.45
CA LEU A 103 -0.27 14.41 -4.94
C LEU A 103 -1.78 14.29 -5.08
N PHE A 104 -2.31 13.08 -5.30
CA PHE A 104 -3.76 12.84 -5.27
C PHE A 104 -4.31 12.99 -3.86
N ASN A 105 -3.60 12.47 -2.85
CA ASN A 105 -4.02 12.60 -1.45
C ASN A 105 -3.99 14.07 -1.00
N GLU A 106 -2.91 14.79 -1.32
CA GLU A 106 -2.78 16.21 -1.04
C GLU A 106 -3.90 17.01 -1.72
N THR A 107 -4.18 16.75 -3.00
CA THR A 107 -5.25 17.44 -3.75
C THR A 107 -6.62 17.17 -3.15
N THR A 108 -6.94 15.91 -2.87
CA THR A 108 -8.25 15.52 -2.33
C THR A 108 -8.50 16.19 -0.98
N TYR A 109 -7.49 16.20 -0.12
CA TYR A 109 -7.54 16.89 1.16
C TYR A 109 -7.70 18.41 0.98
N CYS A 110 -6.92 19.04 0.11
CA CYS A 110 -6.98 20.49 -0.13
C CYS A 110 -8.33 20.92 -0.75
N LEU A 111 -8.87 20.17 -1.70
CA LEU A 111 -10.19 20.41 -2.28
C LEU A 111 -11.30 20.33 -1.22
N GLY A 112 -11.18 19.38 -0.28
CA GLY A 112 -12.08 19.28 0.88
C GLY A 112 -12.03 20.53 1.77
N VAL A 113 -10.82 21.02 2.07
CA VAL A 113 -10.60 22.25 2.86
C VAL A 113 -11.10 23.49 2.11
N GLU A 114 -10.82 23.61 0.82
CA GLU A 114 -11.25 24.73 -0.03
C GLU A 114 -12.77 24.82 -0.13
N LYS A 115 -13.44 23.67 -0.26
CA LYS A 115 -14.90 23.59 -0.26
C LYS A 115 -15.49 23.96 1.09
N LEU A 116 -14.85 23.53 2.20
CA LEU A 116 -15.28 23.89 3.56
C LEU A 116 -15.19 25.40 3.82
N LEU A 117 -14.16 26.05 3.28
CA LEU A 117 -13.93 27.49 3.40
C LEU A 117 -14.72 28.33 2.38
N GLY A 118 -15.34 27.70 1.38
CA GLY A 118 -16.07 28.38 0.31
C GLY A 118 -15.19 29.09 -0.72
N ILE A 119 -13.89 28.79 -0.76
CA ILE A 119 -12.88 29.47 -1.60
C ILE A 119 -12.57 28.71 -2.90
N THR A 120 -13.34 27.68 -3.24
CA THR A 120 -13.06 26.81 -4.41
C THR A 120 -12.93 27.59 -5.72
N ASN A 121 -13.71 28.65 -5.89
CA ASN A 121 -13.68 29.51 -7.09
C ASN A 121 -12.60 30.60 -7.03
N ASP A 122 -11.99 30.80 -5.86
CA ASP A 122 -10.95 31.83 -5.65
C ASP A 122 -9.54 31.27 -5.94
N VAL A 123 -9.41 29.95 -6.11
CA VAL A 123 -8.14 29.31 -6.46
C VAL A 123 -7.74 29.71 -7.89
N PRO A 124 -6.52 30.24 -8.10
CA PRO A 124 -6.07 30.64 -9.43
C PRO A 124 -6.13 29.50 -10.45
N GLU A 125 -6.59 29.78 -11.67
CA GLU A 125 -6.68 28.79 -12.74
C GLU A 125 -5.33 28.10 -13.00
N ARG A 126 -4.23 28.88 -12.99
CA ARG A 126 -2.87 28.36 -13.11
C ARG A 126 -2.55 27.29 -12.06
N ALA A 127 -2.96 27.49 -10.81
CA ALA A 127 -2.73 26.52 -9.74
C ALA A 127 -3.51 25.22 -9.99
N SER A 128 -4.75 25.31 -10.48
CA SER A 128 -5.57 24.15 -10.86
C SER A 128 -4.95 23.37 -12.03
N VAL A 129 -4.41 24.06 -13.04
CA VAL A 129 -3.69 23.42 -14.17
C VAL A 129 -2.44 22.69 -13.68
N ILE A 130 -1.63 23.33 -12.83
CA ILE A 130 -0.44 22.71 -12.24
C ILE A 130 -0.81 21.47 -11.42
N ARG A 131 -1.88 21.54 -10.60
CA ARG A 131 -2.37 20.39 -9.83
C ARG A 131 -2.68 19.20 -10.73
N VAL A 132 -3.47 19.41 -11.79
CA VAL A 132 -3.83 18.34 -12.73
C VAL A 132 -2.59 17.77 -13.42
N MET A 133 -1.71 18.63 -13.93
CA MET A 133 -0.47 18.19 -14.58
C MET A 133 0.38 17.33 -13.66
N MET A 134 0.62 17.79 -12.43
CA MET A 134 1.43 17.07 -11.44
C MET A 134 0.76 15.77 -10.99
N MET A 135 -0.58 15.75 -10.85
CA MET A 135 -1.34 14.53 -10.58
C MET A 135 -1.20 13.50 -11.71
N GLU A 136 -1.26 13.92 -12.97
CA GLU A 136 -1.13 12.97 -14.09
C GLU A 136 0.30 12.41 -14.22
N PHE A 137 1.34 13.22 -13.96
CA PHE A 137 2.70 12.69 -13.79
C PHE A 137 2.76 11.67 -12.64
N ASN A 138 2.10 11.96 -11.52
CA ASN A 138 2.08 11.05 -10.38
C ASN A 138 1.33 9.75 -10.69
N ARG A 139 0.24 9.83 -11.46
CA ARG A 139 -0.49 8.66 -11.95
C ARG A 139 0.42 7.75 -12.77
N ILE A 140 1.15 8.31 -13.73
CA ILE A 140 2.11 7.57 -14.55
C ILE A 140 3.16 6.89 -13.68
N SER A 141 3.77 7.62 -12.73
CA SER A 141 4.77 7.08 -11.80
C SER A 141 4.21 5.92 -10.93
N SER A 142 2.99 6.06 -10.43
CA SER A 142 2.28 5.03 -9.66
C SER A 142 2.04 3.75 -10.49
N HIS A 143 1.56 3.91 -11.73
CA HIS A 143 1.32 2.78 -12.63
C HIS A 143 2.61 2.09 -13.10
N MET A 144 3.71 2.83 -13.25
CA MET A 144 5.03 2.23 -13.51
C MET A 144 5.45 1.30 -12.37
N VAL A 145 5.21 1.68 -11.11
CA VAL A 145 5.46 0.77 -9.99
C VAL A 145 4.52 -0.43 -10.05
N ALA A 146 3.22 -0.22 -10.27
CA ALA A 146 2.24 -1.32 -10.35
C ALA A 146 2.60 -2.35 -11.43
N LEU A 147 2.99 -1.89 -12.62
CA LEU A 147 3.41 -2.78 -13.72
C LEU A 147 4.76 -3.45 -13.43
N GLY A 148 5.74 -2.72 -12.90
CA GLY A 148 7.07 -3.26 -12.61
C GLY A 148 7.05 -4.30 -11.51
N THR A 149 6.31 -4.03 -10.43
CA THR A 149 6.12 -4.97 -9.30
C THR A 149 5.23 -6.14 -9.70
N GLY A 150 4.11 -5.89 -10.40
CA GLY A 150 3.24 -6.97 -10.89
C GLY A 150 3.95 -7.95 -11.83
N ALA A 151 4.84 -7.46 -12.70
CA ALA A 151 5.66 -8.33 -13.55
C ALA A 151 6.66 -9.18 -12.73
N LEU A 152 7.26 -8.58 -11.69
CA LEU A 152 8.20 -9.28 -10.80
C LEU A 152 7.52 -10.44 -10.07
N GLU A 153 6.29 -10.24 -9.59
CA GLU A 153 5.49 -11.27 -8.90
C GLU A 153 5.16 -12.46 -9.80
N LEU A 154 5.07 -12.24 -11.11
CA LEU A 154 4.91 -13.31 -12.12
C LEU A 154 6.25 -13.94 -12.54
N GLY A 155 7.37 -13.51 -11.97
CA GLY A 155 8.72 -14.00 -12.26
C GLY A 155 9.46 -13.25 -13.38
N ALA A 156 8.85 -12.21 -13.98
CA ALA A 156 9.47 -11.41 -15.02
C ALA A 156 10.22 -10.21 -14.41
N ILE A 157 11.54 -10.33 -14.26
CA ILE A 157 12.37 -9.29 -13.61
C ILE A 157 12.68 -8.12 -14.56
N THR A 158 12.86 -8.38 -15.86
CA THR A 158 13.30 -7.34 -16.83
C THR A 158 12.35 -6.14 -16.94
N PRO A 159 11.01 -6.29 -16.99
CA PRO A 159 10.08 -5.16 -17.05
C PRO A 159 10.21 -4.19 -15.87
N MET A 160 10.58 -4.69 -14.68
CA MET A 160 10.79 -3.86 -13.50
C MET A 160 11.87 -2.80 -13.75
N PHE A 161 13.00 -3.18 -14.33
CA PHE A 161 14.09 -2.24 -14.60
C PHE A 161 13.69 -1.14 -15.59
N PHE A 162 12.93 -1.49 -16.64
CA PHE A 162 12.44 -0.50 -17.59
C PHE A 162 11.42 0.46 -16.96
N ALA A 163 10.48 -0.07 -16.19
CA ALA A 163 9.48 0.75 -15.50
C ALA A 163 10.14 1.72 -14.50
N PHE A 164 11.10 1.25 -13.70
CA PHE A 164 11.81 2.09 -12.74
C PHE A 164 12.71 3.13 -13.40
N ARG A 165 13.33 2.82 -14.56
CA ARG A 165 14.08 3.80 -15.34
C ARG A 165 13.20 4.96 -15.82
N GLU A 166 12.01 4.67 -16.33
CA GLU A 166 11.09 5.73 -16.77
C GLU A 166 10.49 6.49 -15.59
N ARG A 167 10.22 5.79 -14.48
CA ARG A 167 9.77 6.41 -13.23
C ARG A 167 10.78 7.43 -12.71
N GLU A 168 12.08 7.14 -12.83
CA GLU A 168 13.15 8.04 -12.39
C GLU A 168 13.05 9.42 -13.04
N LYS A 169 12.74 9.49 -14.34
CA LYS A 169 12.55 10.76 -15.07
C LYS A 169 11.40 11.58 -14.50
N VAL A 170 10.33 10.91 -14.06
CA VAL A 170 9.19 11.58 -13.42
C VAL A 170 9.58 12.11 -12.04
N LEU A 171 10.39 11.35 -11.29
CA LEU A 171 10.91 11.79 -9.99
C LEU A 171 11.85 13.00 -10.12
N ASP A 172 12.64 13.08 -11.19
CA ASP A 172 13.47 14.26 -11.49
C ASP A 172 12.61 15.52 -11.71
N VAL A 173 11.44 15.38 -12.35
CA VAL A 173 10.48 16.48 -12.51
C VAL A 173 9.95 16.91 -11.14
N PHE A 174 9.57 15.96 -10.28
CA PHE A 174 9.09 16.28 -8.93
C PHE A 174 10.16 16.95 -8.07
N GLU A 175 11.41 16.51 -8.18
CA GLU A 175 12.54 17.13 -7.48
C GLU A 175 12.78 18.56 -7.96
N LYS A 176 12.71 18.81 -9.27
CA LYS A 176 12.84 20.17 -9.83
C LYS A 176 11.72 21.10 -9.35
N VAL A 177 10.49 20.61 -9.26
CA VAL A 177 9.32 21.44 -8.91
C VAL A 177 9.20 21.65 -7.40
N SER A 178 9.41 20.60 -6.60
CA SER A 178 9.13 20.62 -5.16
C SER A 178 10.36 20.55 -4.26
N GLY A 179 11.55 20.29 -4.84
CA GLY A 179 12.77 19.98 -4.10
C GLY A 179 12.78 18.57 -3.48
N LEU A 180 11.71 17.79 -3.65
CA LEU A 180 11.54 16.48 -3.04
C LEU A 180 11.13 15.44 -4.07
N ARG A 181 11.60 14.21 -3.88
CA ARG A 181 11.29 13.07 -4.77
C ARG A 181 9.99 12.37 -4.39
N MET A 182 9.63 12.41 -3.09
CA MET A 182 8.43 11.80 -2.52
C MET A 182 7.97 12.65 -1.34
N ASN A 183 6.71 12.51 -0.92
CA ASN A 183 6.13 13.22 0.22
C ASN A 183 6.31 14.75 0.14
N MET A 184 5.96 15.32 -1.01
CA MET A 184 6.35 16.68 -1.40
C MET A 184 5.64 17.76 -0.57
N ALA A 185 4.39 17.50 -0.15
CA ALA A 185 3.52 18.51 0.47
C ALA A 185 3.51 19.80 -0.36
N TYR A 186 3.42 19.64 -1.68
CA TYR A 186 3.50 20.72 -2.65
C TYR A 186 2.14 21.38 -2.86
N ILE A 187 1.07 20.61 -2.82
CA ILE A 187 -0.29 21.12 -2.97
C ILE A 187 -0.76 21.60 -1.60
N ARG A 188 -1.27 22.83 -1.54
CA ARG A 188 -1.70 23.47 -0.29
C ARG A 188 -3.12 23.97 -0.43
N PRO A 189 -3.88 24.12 0.68
CA PRO A 189 -5.17 24.79 0.62
C PRO A 189 -5.02 26.18 0.01
N GLY A 190 -5.74 26.45 -1.07
CA GLY A 190 -5.66 27.70 -1.85
C GLY A 190 -4.78 27.63 -3.11
N GLY A 191 -4.10 26.51 -3.39
CA GLY A 191 -3.35 26.33 -4.64
C GLY A 191 -2.14 25.41 -4.53
N VAL A 192 -0.98 25.91 -4.92
CA VAL A 192 0.32 25.23 -4.86
C VAL A 192 1.30 26.05 -4.03
N ALA A 193 2.29 25.41 -3.40
CA ALA A 193 3.23 26.10 -2.51
C ALA A 193 4.15 27.08 -3.25
N GLN A 194 4.58 26.73 -4.46
CA GLN A 194 5.50 27.50 -5.30
C GLN A 194 5.14 27.28 -6.77
N ASP A 195 5.40 28.24 -7.64
CA ASP A 195 5.20 28.06 -9.08
C ASP A 195 6.29 27.14 -9.69
N LEU A 196 6.06 26.67 -10.91
CA LEU A 196 7.03 25.89 -11.67
C LEU A 196 8.30 26.73 -11.92
N PRO A 197 9.51 26.12 -11.87
CA PRO A 197 10.74 26.82 -12.17
C PRO A 197 10.79 27.30 -13.62
N GLU A 198 11.62 28.31 -13.91
CA GLU A 198 11.79 28.80 -15.28
C GLU A 198 12.46 27.74 -16.16
N GLY A 199 11.88 27.48 -17.35
CA GLY A 199 12.43 26.55 -18.33
C GLY A 199 12.05 25.07 -18.16
N THR A 200 11.05 24.76 -17.31
CA THR A 200 10.37 23.45 -17.25
C THR A 200 9.15 23.35 -18.13
#